data_AF-A0A0L8ABB2-F1
#
_entry.id   AF-A0A0L8ABB2-F1
#
_cell.length_a   1.000
_cell.length_b   1.000
_cell.length_c   1.000
_cell.angle_alpha   90.00
_cell.angle_beta   90.00
_cell.angle_gamma   90.00
#
_symmetry.space_group_name_H-M   'P 1'
#
loop_
_entity.id
_entity.type
_entity.pdbx_description
1 polymer ?
#
loop_
_entity_poly.entity_id
_entity_poly.type
_entity_poly.pdbx_seq_one_letter_code
_entity_poly.pdbx_strand_id
1 'polypeptide(L)'
;MNEPMTETLPETGDDLFAGQPVRVVERDGVRYTLLGTAHVSRASVEAVEKAIDSGRFDAVAVELDPQRLQALSDPDTLAKLDLVEVIRKGRVALFAANLALSAYQRRLAEQLDIEPGAELKRAVELARERDLPVHLIDREVGLTFRRASQRLGFFGKLKLVAGLGAGLFSSEEVGENEIEKLKQGDMLESSFGEFASESPALYETIIGERDRYMATRLREEHNPQQREVLAVVGAGHLAGLARYLETDTEAPAPLRAELEAVPKKRNIPWFTLGILAIVATGIGVGFYRGGLGVGTELLATWAMYTGGLAGLGCLLAGGHPLSILTAIAVAPFKPFRLSIPTGAFSALVEARLRKPAYEDFLKLRDDAQSLKGWYRNRVTRVVLTFMLTNIGSMLGLWLTTFKVWGKVAG
;
A
#
# COMPACT_ATOMS: atom_id res chain seq x y z
N MET A 1 -17.53 -38.43 -17.80
CA MET A 1 -17.13 -39.25 -16.64
C MET A 1 -15.76 -38.73 -16.24
N ASN A 2 -15.72 -37.61 -15.52
CA ASN A 2 -14.49 -36.95 -15.08
C ASN A 2 -14.44 -37.14 -13.58
N GLU A 3 -13.57 -38.03 -13.12
CA GLU A 3 -13.23 -38.12 -11.71
C GLU A 3 -12.49 -36.84 -11.27
N PRO A 4 -12.81 -36.27 -10.10
CA PRO A 4 -11.98 -35.24 -9.51
C PRO A 4 -10.68 -35.88 -9.03
N MET A 5 -9.54 -35.39 -9.55
CA MET A 5 -8.23 -35.69 -9.00
C MET A 5 -8.15 -35.05 -7.61
N THR A 6 -8.43 -35.83 -6.57
CA THR A 6 -8.10 -35.48 -5.20
C THR A 6 -6.58 -35.60 -5.07
N GLU A 7 -5.88 -34.47 -5.22
CA GLU A 7 -4.46 -34.36 -4.89
C GLU A 7 -4.34 -34.51 -3.37
N THR A 8 -4.10 -35.73 -2.90
CA THR A 8 -3.75 -36.00 -1.51
C THR A 8 -2.36 -35.43 -1.25
N LEU A 9 -2.30 -34.28 -0.56
CA LEU A 9 -1.08 -33.78 0.07
C LEU A 9 -0.51 -34.90 0.96
N PRO A 10 0.78 -35.26 0.83
CA PRO A 10 1.37 -36.23 1.74
C PRO A 10 1.31 -35.66 3.16
N GLU A 11 0.71 -36.40 4.09
CA GLU A 11 0.81 -36.12 5.52
C GLU A 11 2.29 -36.17 5.92
N THR A 12 2.95 -35.02 5.98
CA THR A 12 4.30 -34.92 6.54
C THR A 12 4.19 -34.93 8.05
N GLY A 13 4.14 -36.14 8.63
CA GLY A 13 4.25 -36.43 10.06
C GLY A 13 5.65 -36.17 10.61
N ASP A 14 6.21 -34.99 10.35
CA ASP A 14 7.45 -34.51 10.94
C ASP A 14 7.06 -33.52 12.05
N ASP A 15 7.16 -33.94 13.33
CA ASP A 15 6.83 -33.13 14.51
C ASP A 15 7.54 -31.76 14.54
N LEU A 16 8.58 -31.64 13.73
CA LEU A 16 9.41 -30.47 13.50
C LEU A 16 8.63 -29.26 12.95
N PHE A 17 7.50 -29.45 12.27
CA PHE A 17 6.72 -28.36 11.67
C PHE A 17 5.41 -28.04 12.40
N ALA A 18 5.15 -28.64 13.56
CA ALA A 18 3.98 -28.35 14.42
C ALA A 18 2.63 -28.29 13.65
N GLY A 19 2.43 -29.21 12.70
CA GLY A 19 1.21 -29.30 11.88
C GLY A 19 1.02 -28.19 10.85
N GLN A 20 2.03 -27.36 10.60
CA GLN A 20 2.01 -26.37 9.53
C GLN A 20 2.17 -27.03 8.15
N PRO A 21 1.57 -26.46 7.09
CA PRO A 21 1.70 -26.99 5.73
C PRO A 21 3.13 -26.83 5.21
N VAL A 22 3.68 -27.92 4.68
CA VAL A 22 5.04 -27.94 4.12
C VAL A 22 5.03 -28.48 2.71
N ARG A 23 5.83 -27.88 1.83
CA ARG A 23 6.18 -28.44 0.52
C ARG A 23 7.68 -28.46 0.34
N VAL A 24 8.19 -29.55 -0.22
CA VAL A 24 9.61 -29.69 -0.54
C VAL A 24 9.79 -29.68 -2.05
N VAL A 25 10.69 -28.82 -2.53
CA VAL A 25 11.03 -28.70 -3.96
C VAL A 25 12.53 -28.82 -4.10
N GLU A 26 13.00 -29.70 -4.98
CA GLU A 26 14.41 -29.78 -5.34
C GLU A 26 14.67 -29.07 -6.66
N ARG A 27 15.58 -28.10 -6.65
CA ARG A 27 15.93 -27.32 -7.85
C ARG A 27 17.41 -26.92 -7.82
N ASP A 28 18.08 -27.13 -8.96
CA ASP A 28 19.48 -26.74 -9.18
C ASP A 28 20.44 -27.26 -8.09
N GLY A 29 20.18 -28.47 -7.56
CA GLY A 29 20.98 -29.11 -6.51
C GLY A 29 20.70 -28.62 -5.08
N VAL A 30 19.65 -27.80 -4.89
CA VAL A 30 19.19 -27.31 -3.59
C VAL A 30 17.81 -27.87 -3.28
N ARG A 31 17.63 -28.33 -2.05
CA ARG A 31 16.37 -28.78 -1.49
C ARG A 31 15.74 -27.64 -0.70
N TYR A 32 14.68 -27.08 -1.24
CA TYR A 32 13.90 -26.01 -0.63
C TYR A 32 12.75 -26.62 0.17
N THR A 33 12.79 -26.45 1.49
CA THR A 33 11.66 -26.77 2.37
C THR A 33 10.84 -25.51 2.57
N LEU A 34 9.70 -25.43 1.91
CA LEU A 34 8.76 -24.32 1.98
C LEU A 34 7.81 -24.56 3.16
N LEU A 35 7.95 -23.76 4.23
CA LEU A 35 7.11 -23.80 5.42
C LEU A 35 6.04 -22.71 5.30
N GLY A 36 4.79 -23.12 5.13
CA GLY A 36 3.63 -22.24 5.09
C GLY A 36 3.19 -21.84 6.50
N THR A 37 3.03 -20.55 6.73
CA THR A 37 2.72 -19.97 8.04
C THR A 37 1.48 -19.09 7.98
N ALA A 38 0.80 -18.94 9.12
CA ALA A 38 -0.23 -17.94 9.30
C ALA A 38 0.34 -16.78 10.12
N HIS A 39 0.33 -15.56 9.57
CA HIS A 39 1.01 -14.37 10.11
C HIS A 39 0.53 -13.87 11.48
N VAL A 40 -0.41 -14.58 12.11
CA VAL A 40 -1.01 -14.31 13.43
C VAL A 40 -1.20 -15.61 14.23
N SER A 41 -0.29 -16.59 14.07
CA SER A 41 -0.40 -17.90 14.70
C SER A 41 0.81 -18.24 15.55
N ARG A 42 0.57 -18.50 16.85
CA ARG A 42 1.61 -19.01 17.77
C ARG A 42 2.18 -20.35 17.30
N ALA A 43 1.34 -21.20 16.71
CA ALA A 43 1.79 -22.48 16.15
C ALA A 43 2.76 -22.29 14.97
N SER A 44 2.60 -21.23 14.18
CA SER A 44 3.54 -20.91 13.10
C SER A 44 4.89 -20.43 13.64
N VAL A 45 4.89 -19.66 14.75
CA VAL A 45 6.14 -19.29 15.44
C VAL A 45 6.84 -20.54 15.95
N GLU A 46 6.14 -21.42 16.68
CA GLU A 46 6.72 -22.66 17.22
C GLU A 46 7.29 -23.57 16.11
N ALA A 47 6.59 -23.69 14.98
CA ALA A 47 7.08 -24.45 13.82
C ALA A 47 8.40 -23.89 13.26
N VAL A 48 8.52 -22.56 13.17
CA VAL A 48 9.75 -21.89 12.75
C VAL A 48 10.88 -22.15 13.74
N GLU A 49 10.61 -22.04 15.04
CA GLU A 49 11.62 -22.29 16.09
C GLU A 49 12.14 -23.72 16.01
N LYS A 50 11.24 -24.72 16.01
CA LYS A 50 11.61 -26.15 15.89
C LYS A 50 12.37 -26.44 14.60
N ALA A 51 11.94 -25.86 13.48
CA ALA A 51 12.58 -26.11 12.20
C ALA A 51 14.02 -25.58 12.16
N ILE A 52 14.25 -24.35 12.60
CA ILE A 52 15.60 -23.76 12.63
C ILE A 52 16.47 -24.45 13.70
N ASP A 53 15.89 -24.79 14.85
CA ASP A 53 16.61 -25.46 15.95
C ASP A 53 17.01 -26.90 15.66
N SER A 54 16.39 -27.53 14.66
CA SER A 54 16.75 -28.87 14.23
C SER A 54 18.17 -28.98 13.65
N GLY A 55 18.77 -27.86 13.22
CA GLY A 55 20.07 -27.84 12.57
C GLY A 55 20.11 -28.47 11.17
N ARG A 56 18.95 -28.73 10.55
CA ARG A 56 18.83 -29.36 9.23
C ARG A 56 19.11 -28.44 8.05
N PHE A 57 19.12 -27.14 8.26
CA PHE A 57 19.12 -26.14 7.20
C PHE A 57 20.41 -25.33 7.22
N ASP A 58 20.92 -25.04 6.02
CA ASP A 58 22.16 -24.27 5.80
C ASP A 58 21.88 -22.79 5.55
N ALA A 59 20.61 -22.42 5.29
CA ALA A 59 20.14 -21.04 5.12
C ALA A 59 18.64 -20.91 5.38
N VAL A 60 18.20 -19.70 5.70
CA VAL A 60 16.79 -19.37 5.92
C VAL A 60 16.36 -18.26 4.97
N ALA A 61 15.30 -18.49 4.21
CA ALA A 61 14.64 -17.49 3.39
C ALA A 61 13.32 -17.08 4.03
N VAL A 62 12.97 -15.78 3.96
CA VAL A 62 11.74 -15.26 4.57
C VAL A 62 10.97 -14.37 3.60
N GLU A 63 9.63 -14.44 3.66
CA GLU A 63 8.70 -13.55 2.93
C GLU A 63 8.72 -12.12 3.48
N LEU A 64 9.89 -11.48 3.43
CA LEU A 64 10.09 -10.09 3.78
C LEU A 64 10.96 -9.39 2.75
N ASP A 65 10.67 -8.10 2.56
CA ASP A 65 11.57 -7.16 1.92
C ASP A 65 12.37 -6.38 2.99
N PRO A 66 13.49 -5.72 2.63
CA PRO A 66 14.33 -5.01 3.60
C PRO A 66 13.59 -3.94 4.41
N GLN A 67 12.62 -3.25 3.80
CA GLN A 67 11.85 -2.20 4.46
C GLN A 67 10.88 -2.80 5.47
N ARG A 68 10.23 -3.93 5.13
CA ARG A 68 9.37 -4.66 6.08
C ARG A 68 10.15 -5.23 7.24
N LEU A 69 11.31 -5.83 7.00
CA LEU A 69 12.17 -6.31 8.08
C LEU A 69 12.56 -5.17 9.02
N GLN A 70 12.98 -4.02 8.47
CA GLN A 70 13.29 -2.84 9.28
C GLN A 70 12.08 -2.38 10.11
N ALA A 71 10.87 -2.38 9.54
CA ALA A 71 9.65 -2.00 10.25
C ALA A 71 9.29 -2.97 11.39
N LEU A 72 9.54 -4.27 11.23
CA LEU A 72 9.33 -5.28 12.27
C LEU A 72 10.41 -5.24 13.37
N SER A 73 11.64 -4.85 13.02
CA SER A 73 12.76 -4.76 13.95
C SER A 73 12.80 -3.43 14.72
N ASP A 74 12.46 -2.31 14.08
CA ASP A 74 12.41 -0.97 14.67
C ASP A 74 11.09 -0.28 14.25
N PRO A 75 10.00 -0.51 15.00
CA PRO A 75 8.69 0.09 14.74
C PRO A 75 8.71 1.63 14.79
N ASP A 76 9.70 2.21 15.49
CA ASP A 76 9.88 3.66 15.63
C ASP A 76 10.63 4.28 14.42
N THR A 77 11.03 3.48 13.42
CA THR A 77 11.67 4.02 12.20
C THR A 77 10.72 4.93 11.41
N LEU A 78 9.41 4.64 11.40
CA LEU A 78 8.39 5.51 10.81
C LEU A 78 8.37 6.90 11.47
N ALA A 79 8.70 6.97 12.76
CA ALA A 79 8.79 8.22 13.50
C ALA A 79 9.98 9.10 13.08
N LYS A 80 10.92 8.55 12.31
CA LYS A 80 12.15 9.22 11.86
C LYS A 80 12.04 9.79 10.44
N LEU A 81 10.92 9.61 9.74
CA LEU A 81 10.74 10.12 8.37
C LEU A 81 10.55 11.65 8.36
N ASP A 82 11.35 12.36 7.56
CA ASP A 82 11.21 13.81 7.37
C ASP A 82 9.96 14.13 6.52
N LEU A 83 8.93 14.65 7.17
CA LEU A 83 7.69 15.09 6.53
C LEU A 83 7.91 16.15 5.44
N VAL A 84 8.93 17.01 5.58
CA VAL A 84 9.25 18.02 4.58
C VAL A 84 9.70 17.34 3.28
N GLU A 85 10.46 16.26 3.39
CA GLU A 85 10.89 15.46 2.23
C GLU A 85 9.72 14.72 1.59
N VAL A 86 8.83 14.12 2.40
CA VAL A 86 7.62 13.42 1.93
C VAL A 86 6.72 14.37 1.14
N ILE A 87 6.50 15.60 1.64
CA ILE A 87 5.71 16.64 0.96
C ILE A 87 6.40 17.08 -0.32
N ARG A 88 7.71 17.38 -0.28
CA ARG A 88 8.47 17.84 -1.44
C ARG A 88 8.50 16.80 -2.57
N LYS A 89 8.60 15.51 -2.22
CA LYS A 89 8.58 14.39 -3.19
C LYS A 89 7.16 13.98 -3.61
N GLY A 90 6.11 14.64 -3.13
CA GLY A 90 4.72 14.32 -3.46
C GLY A 90 4.25 12.97 -2.95
N ARG A 91 4.92 12.40 -1.94
CA ARG A 91 4.65 11.06 -1.38
C ARG A 91 3.65 11.07 -0.22
N VAL A 92 3.00 12.21 0.05
CA VAL A 92 2.06 12.38 1.17
C VAL A 92 0.92 11.36 1.13
N ALA A 93 0.38 11.07 -0.05
CA ALA A 93 -0.70 10.09 -0.21
C ALA A 93 -0.24 8.65 0.13
N LEU A 94 0.98 8.28 -0.27
CA LEU A 94 1.56 6.98 0.07
C LEU A 94 1.86 6.88 1.57
N PHE A 95 2.38 7.95 2.16
CA PHE A 95 2.60 8.04 3.60
C PHE A 95 1.29 7.89 4.39
N ALA A 96 0.22 8.56 3.95
CA ALA A 96 -1.11 8.43 4.54
C ALA A 96 -1.67 7.00 4.44
N ALA A 97 -1.50 6.35 3.29
CA ALA A 97 -1.94 4.98 3.07
C ALA A 97 -1.19 3.99 3.97
N ASN A 98 0.13 4.13 4.07
CA ASN A 98 0.94 3.32 4.99
C ASN A 98 0.50 3.51 6.43
N LEU A 99 0.25 4.76 6.85
CA LEU A 99 -0.21 5.05 8.20
C LEU A 99 -1.58 4.41 8.51
N ALA A 100 -2.53 4.50 7.57
CA ALA A 100 -3.83 3.86 7.70
C ALA A 100 -3.73 2.33 7.77
N LEU A 101 -2.87 1.73 6.94
CA LEU A 101 -2.65 0.28 6.94
C LEU A 101 -2.01 -0.19 8.25
N SER A 102 -1.00 0.53 8.76
CA SER A 102 -0.36 0.22 10.05
C SER A 102 -1.34 0.35 11.22
N ALA A 103 -2.25 1.32 11.18
CA ALA A 103 -3.30 1.47 12.18
C ALA A 103 -4.27 0.27 12.17
N TYR A 104 -4.67 -0.20 10.98
CA TYR A 104 -5.51 -1.39 10.83
C TYR A 104 -4.80 -2.67 11.32
N GLN A 105 -3.56 -2.88 10.88
CA GLN A 105 -2.73 -4.03 11.28
C GLN A 105 -2.57 -4.11 12.80
N ARG A 106 -2.41 -2.96 13.47
CA ARG A 106 -2.27 -2.93 14.93
C ARG A 106 -3.58 -3.23 15.67
N ARG A 107 -4.71 -2.71 15.19
CA ARG A 107 -6.02 -3.05 15.78
C ARG A 107 -6.26 -4.56 15.72
N LEU A 108 -5.88 -5.20 14.62
CA LEU A 108 -5.96 -6.66 14.48
C LEU A 108 -4.98 -7.39 15.44
N ALA A 109 -3.75 -6.89 15.57
CA ALA A 109 -2.75 -7.43 16.50
C ALA A 109 -3.21 -7.41 17.97
N GLU A 110 -3.77 -6.28 18.41
CA GLU A 110 -4.24 -6.08 19.79
C GLU A 110 -5.47 -6.97 20.10
N GLN A 111 -6.32 -7.23 19.11
CA GLN A 111 -7.47 -8.14 19.25
C GLN A 111 -7.05 -9.62 19.29
N LEU A 112 -5.90 -9.97 18.73
CA LEU A 112 -5.43 -11.35 18.60
C LEU A 112 -4.31 -11.72 19.59
N ASP A 113 -3.82 -10.78 20.41
CA ASP A 113 -2.67 -10.94 21.33
C ASP A 113 -1.41 -11.55 20.67
N ILE A 114 -1.21 -11.25 19.38
CA ILE A 114 -0.10 -11.75 18.54
C ILE A 114 0.43 -10.60 17.66
N GLU A 115 1.76 -10.41 17.65
CA GLU A 115 2.44 -9.45 16.77
C GLU A 115 2.38 -9.95 15.31
N PRO A 116 1.76 -9.22 14.36
CA PRO A 116 1.67 -9.66 12.97
C PRO A 116 3.06 -9.79 12.35
N GLY A 117 3.35 -10.95 11.76
CA GLY A 117 4.68 -11.23 11.21
C GLY A 117 5.70 -11.70 12.25
N ALA A 118 5.27 -12.06 13.47
CA ALA A 118 6.15 -12.60 14.52
C ALA A 118 6.94 -13.83 14.04
N GLU A 119 6.32 -14.71 13.26
CA GLU A 119 6.97 -15.91 12.72
C GLU A 119 8.11 -15.57 11.75
N LEU A 120 7.93 -14.58 10.87
CA LEU A 120 8.98 -14.15 9.95
C LEU A 120 10.11 -13.40 10.67
N LYS A 121 9.75 -12.53 11.63
CA LYS A 121 10.73 -11.84 12.49
C LYS A 121 11.56 -12.85 13.29
N ARG A 122 10.89 -13.82 13.91
CA ARG A 122 11.53 -14.87 14.70
C ARG A 122 12.45 -15.75 13.85
N ALA A 123 12.05 -16.06 12.61
CA ALA A 123 12.90 -16.79 11.66
C ALA A 123 14.22 -16.05 11.40
N VAL A 124 14.16 -14.72 11.20
CA VAL A 124 15.36 -13.89 10.98
C VAL A 124 16.23 -13.80 12.23
N GLU A 125 15.63 -13.65 13.41
CA GLU A 125 16.35 -13.59 14.68
C GLU A 125 17.10 -14.90 14.95
N LEU A 126 16.41 -16.04 14.86
CA LEU A 126 17.00 -17.37 15.07
C LEU A 126 18.09 -17.70 14.05
N ALA A 127 17.86 -17.37 12.78
CA ALA A 127 18.87 -17.59 11.75
C ALA A 127 20.16 -16.80 12.06
N ARG A 128 20.04 -15.55 12.52
CA ARG A 128 21.18 -14.73 12.96
C ARG A 128 21.85 -15.28 14.22
N GLU A 129 21.08 -15.75 15.19
CA GLU A 129 21.61 -16.38 16.41
C GLU A 129 22.40 -17.66 16.11
N ARG A 130 22.11 -18.33 14.99
CA ARG A 130 22.75 -19.56 14.54
C ARG A 130 23.75 -19.37 13.41
N ASP A 131 24.11 -18.12 13.10
CA ASP A 131 25.01 -17.76 12.01
C ASP A 131 24.59 -18.34 10.64
N LEU A 132 23.28 -18.54 10.45
CA LEU A 132 22.70 -18.97 9.17
C LEU A 132 22.49 -17.76 8.25
N PRO A 133 22.85 -17.86 6.96
CA PRO A 133 22.51 -16.86 5.96
C PRO A 133 21.00 -16.62 5.88
N VAL A 134 20.60 -15.35 5.86
CA VAL A 134 19.20 -14.91 5.75
C VAL A 134 18.94 -14.30 4.38
N HIS A 135 17.98 -14.86 3.65
CA HIS A 135 17.56 -14.40 2.32
C HIS A 135 16.20 -13.73 2.38
N LEU A 136 16.15 -12.46 1.98
CA LEU A 136 14.90 -11.70 1.83
C LEU A 136 14.35 -11.90 0.42
N ILE A 137 13.24 -12.64 0.32
CA ILE A 137 12.72 -13.13 -0.97
C ILE A 137 11.47 -12.41 -1.45
N ASP A 138 10.88 -11.51 -0.66
CA ASP A 138 9.65 -10.81 -1.06
C ASP A 138 9.92 -9.47 -1.76
N ARG A 139 8.93 -9.02 -2.54
CA ARG A 139 8.95 -7.76 -3.28
C ARG A 139 8.42 -6.63 -2.42
N GLU A 140 8.98 -5.42 -2.60
CA GLU A 140 8.51 -4.21 -1.92
C GLU A 140 6.99 -4.05 -2.05
N VAL A 141 6.28 -3.95 -0.93
CA VAL A 141 4.81 -3.82 -0.89
C VAL A 141 4.33 -2.60 -1.68
N GLY A 142 5.06 -1.47 -1.60
CA GLY A 142 4.76 -0.26 -2.36
C GLY A 142 4.87 -0.45 -3.87
N LEU A 143 5.76 -1.32 -4.34
CA LEU A 143 5.87 -1.71 -5.74
C LEU A 143 4.71 -2.61 -6.17
N THR A 144 4.38 -3.62 -5.37
CA THR A 144 3.23 -4.51 -5.59
C THR A 144 1.93 -3.72 -5.73
N PHE A 145 1.63 -2.80 -4.81
CA PHE A 145 0.43 -1.96 -4.90
C PHE A 145 0.44 -1.03 -6.12
N ARG A 146 1.59 -0.45 -6.47
CA ARG A 146 1.70 0.38 -7.69
C ARG A 146 1.35 -0.43 -8.93
N ARG A 147 1.89 -1.64 -9.08
CA ARG A 147 1.59 -2.53 -10.21
C ARG A 147 0.12 -2.95 -10.23
N ALA A 148 -0.43 -3.37 -9.09
CA ALA A 148 -1.84 -3.74 -8.96
C ALA A 148 -2.76 -2.57 -9.35
N SER A 149 -2.46 -1.37 -8.87
CA SER A 149 -3.20 -0.16 -9.21
C SER A 149 -3.11 0.20 -10.71
N GLN A 150 -2.02 -0.12 -11.40
CA GLN A 150 -1.90 0.16 -12.84
C GLN A 150 -2.72 -0.82 -13.68
N ARG A 151 -2.89 -2.06 -13.22
CA ARG A 151 -3.79 -3.04 -13.84
C ARG A 151 -5.26 -2.72 -13.63
N LEU A 152 -5.59 -2.02 -12.55
CA LEU A 152 -6.95 -1.50 -12.34
C LEU A 152 -7.28 -0.33 -13.28
N GLY A 153 -8.39 -0.48 -14.02
CA GLY A 153 -9.06 0.64 -14.68
C GLY A 153 -9.62 1.66 -13.66
N PHE A 154 -10.09 2.81 -14.16
CA PHE A 154 -10.64 3.88 -13.30
C PHE A 154 -11.75 3.39 -12.36
N PHE A 155 -12.68 2.59 -12.88
CA PHE A 155 -13.79 2.01 -12.10
C PHE A 155 -13.32 0.98 -11.07
N GLY A 156 -12.32 0.16 -11.40
CA GLY A 156 -11.74 -0.81 -10.45
C GLY A 156 -11.07 -0.12 -9.26
N LYS A 157 -10.39 1.01 -9.50
CA LYS A 157 -9.83 1.84 -8.42
C LYS A 157 -10.90 2.41 -7.51
N LEU A 158 -12.00 2.92 -8.09
CA LEU A 158 -13.11 3.45 -7.30
C LEU A 158 -13.79 2.37 -6.46
N LYS A 159 -14.03 1.17 -7.03
CA LYS A 159 -14.61 0.03 -6.30
C LYS A 159 -13.71 -0.40 -5.13
N LEU A 160 -12.39 -0.47 -5.35
CA LEU A 160 -11.42 -0.81 -4.31
C LEU A 160 -11.41 0.23 -3.18
N VAL A 161 -11.35 1.52 -3.53
CA VAL A 161 -11.40 2.61 -2.53
C VAL A 161 -12.73 2.61 -1.76
N ALA A 162 -13.85 2.36 -2.43
CA ALA A 162 -15.17 2.26 -1.79
C ALA A 162 -15.26 1.05 -0.85
N GLY A 163 -14.72 -0.11 -1.26
CA GLY A 163 -14.68 -1.33 -0.43
C GLY A 163 -13.81 -1.16 0.81
N LEU A 164 -12.59 -0.61 0.66
CA LEU A 164 -11.73 -0.28 1.81
C LEU A 164 -12.38 0.77 2.72
N GLY A 165 -13.05 1.77 2.15
CA GLY A 165 -13.81 2.75 2.91
C GLY A 165 -14.90 2.09 3.75
N ALA A 166 -15.73 1.23 3.15
CA ALA A 166 -16.78 0.50 3.85
C ALA A 166 -16.21 -0.38 4.99
N GLY A 167 -15.08 -1.06 4.78
CA GLY A 167 -14.41 -1.86 5.79
C GLY A 167 -13.85 -1.04 6.97
N LEU A 168 -13.42 0.21 6.73
CA LEU A 168 -12.95 1.12 7.80
C LEU A 168 -14.10 1.72 8.63
N PHE A 169 -15.30 1.82 8.07
CA PHE A 169 -16.50 2.26 8.78
C PHE A 169 -17.31 1.11 9.39
N SER A 170 -17.03 -0.13 8.98
CA SER A 170 -17.51 -1.32 9.66
C SER A 170 -16.86 -1.42 11.04
N SER A 171 -17.69 -1.31 12.07
CA SER A 171 -17.29 -1.47 13.47
C SER A 171 -17.66 -2.86 13.98
N GLU A 172 -17.70 -3.86 13.11
CA GLU A 172 -17.94 -5.24 13.53
C GLU A 172 -16.68 -5.76 14.23
N GLU A 173 -16.80 -5.94 15.54
CA GLU A 173 -15.86 -6.73 16.32
C GLU A 173 -15.84 -8.13 15.69
N VAL A 174 -14.71 -8.48 15.08
CA VAL A 174 -14.47 -9.82 14.55
C VAL A 174 -14.56 -10.78 15.74
N GLY A 175 -15.65 -11.53 15.81
CA GLY A 175 -15.94 -12.40 16.96
C GLY A 175 -14.94 -13.56 17.03
N GLU A 176 -14.76 -14.14 18.21
CA GLU A 176 -13.90 -15.34 18.40
C GLU A 176 -14.20 -16.46 17.39
N ASN A 177 -15.48 -16.61 16.99
CA ASN A 177 -15.91 -17.57 15.98
C ASN A 177 -15.40 -17.28 14.55
N GLU A 178 -15.13 -16.03 14.20
CA GLU A 178 -14.48 -15.66 12.92
C GLU A 178 -12.96 -15.84 12.99
N ILE A 179 -12.37 -15.58 14.15
CA ILE A 179 -10.94 -15.83 14.41
C ILE A 179 -10.64 -17.33 14.34
N GLU A 180 -11.53 -18.18 14.85
CA GLU A 180 -11.38 -19.63 14.79
C GLU A 180 -11.58 -20.17 13.36
N LYS A 181 -12.48 -19.56 12.58
CA LYS A 181 -12.57 -19.82 11.14
C LYS A 181 -11.29 -19.41 10.38
N LEU A 182 -10.62 -18.32 10.78
CA LEU A 182 -9.33 -17.92 10.22
C LEU A 182 -8.18 -18.90 10.54
N LYS A 183 -8.31 -19.73 11.59
CA LYS A 183 -7.33 -20.77 11.95
C LYS A 183 -7.46 -22.05 11.12
N GLN A 184 -8.56 -22.23 10.40
CA GLN A 184 -8.74 -23.35 9.48
C GLN A 184 -8.14 -22.93 8.13
N GLY A 185 -7.07 -23.59 7.69
CA GLY A 185 -6.36 -23.28 6.42
C GLY A 185 -7.28 -23.14 5.21
N ASP A 186 -8.41 -23.86 5.22
CA ASP A 186 -9.46 -23.87 4.20
C ASP A 186 -10.20 -22.52 4.00
N MET A 187 -10.28 -21.66 5.03
CA MET A 187 -10.95 -20.34 4.92
C MET A 187 -10.07 -19.29 4.23
N LEU A 188 -8.75 -19.36 4.40
CA LEU A 188 -7.82 -18.48 3.69
C LEU A 188 -7.81 -18.85 2.20
N GLU A 189 -7.70 -20.14 1.89
CA GLU A 189 -7.72 -20.62 0.50
C GLU A 189 -9.05 -20.33 -0.20
N SER A 190 -10.18 -20.51 0.47
CA SER A 190 -11.50 -20.15 -0.09
C SER A 190 -11.70 -18.64 -0.26
N SER A 191 -11.24 -17.81 0.69
CA SER A 191 -11.29 -16.34 0.56
C SER A 191 -10.36 -15.83 -0.55
N PHE A 192 -9.18 -16.44 -0.71
CA PHE A 192 -8.27 -16.15 -1.81
C PHE A 192 -8.81 -16.64 -3.16
N GLY A 193 -9.49 -17.79 -3.19
CA GLY A 193 -10.19 -18.31 -4.36
C GLY A 193 -11.36 -17.42 -4.80
N GLU A 194 -12.15 -16.93 -3.84
CA GLU A 194 -13.23 -15.98 -4.11
C GLU A 194 -12.67 -14.65 -4.63
N PHE A 195 -11.63 -14.11 -3.99
CA PHE A 195 -10.92 -12.91 -4.47
C PHE A 195 -10.29 -13.08 -5.86
N ALA A 196 -9.73 -14.26 -6.14
CA ALA A 196 -9.22 -14.63 -7.46
C ALA A 196 -10.33 -14.65 -8.52
N SER A 197 -11.53 -15.11 -8.15
CA SER A 197 -12.67 -15.15 -9.06
C SER A 197 -13.26 -13.76 -9.34
N GLU A 198 -13.35 -12.89 -8.31
CA GLU A 198 -13.92 -11.55 -8.44
C GLU A 198 -12.98 -10.55 -9.11
N SER A 199 -11.68 -10.68 -8.88
CA SER A 199 -10.67 -9.77 -9.42
C SER A 199 -9.38 -10.49 -9.84
N PRO A 200 -9.43 -11.32 -10.90
CA PRO A 200 -8.28 -12.13 -11.34
C PRO A 200 -7.02 -11.30 -11.60
N ALA A 201 -7.17 -10.10 -12.18
CA ALA A 201 -6.06 -9.20 -12.46
C ALA A 201 -5.39 -8.65 -11.18
N LEU A 202 -6.16 -8.45 -10.10
CA LEU A 202 -5.62 -8.06 -8.81
C LEU A 202 -4.93 -9.22 -8.11
N TYR A 203 -5.59 -10.37 -8.08
CA TYR A 203 -5.02 -11.60 -7.53
C TYR A 203 -3.69 -11.94 -8.18
N GLU A 204 -3.62 -11.94 -9.51
CA GLU A 204 -2.38 -12.21 -10.23
C GLU A 204 -1.27 -11.22 -9.87
N THR A 205 -1.60 -9.94 -9.68
CA THR A 205 -0.57 -8.93 -9.40
C THR A 205 -0.12 -8.90 -7.93
N ILE A 206 -1.04 -9.21 -7.01
CA ILE A 206 -0.82 -9.16 -5.57
C ILE A 206 -0.26 -10.48 -5.04
N ILE A 207 -0.67 -11.62 -5.60
CA ILE A 207 -0.24 -12.96 -5.15
C ILE A 207 0.65 -13.60 -6.22
N GLY A 208 0.12 -13.86 -7.43
CA GLY A 208 0.84 -14.63 -8.46
C GLY A 208 2.22 -14.07 -8.84
N GLU A 209 2.31 -12.75 -9.06
CA GLU A 209 3.59 -12.10 -9.34
C GLU A 209 4.56 -12.14 -8.15
N ARG A 210 4.05 -12.15 -6.91
CA ARG A 210 4.90 -12.27 -5.71
C ARG A 210 5.41 -13.69 -5.55
N ASP A 211 4.58 -14.71 -5.81
CA ASP A 211 5.01 -16.11 -5.83
C ASP A 211 6.14 -16.31 -6.82
N ARG A 212 5.96 -15.79 -8.03
CA ARG A 212 6.97 -15.84 -9.09
C ARG A 212 8.24 -15.09 -8.69
N TYR A 213 8.11 -13.92 -8.06
CA TYR A 213 9.23 -13.14 -7.57
C TYR A 213 10.01 -13.89 -6.47
N MET A 214 9.32 -14.47 -5.49
CA MET A 214 9.93 -15.27 -4.43
C MET A 214 10.67 -16.49 -4.98
N ALA A 215 10.06 -17.23 -5.92
CA ALA A 215 10.71 -18.34 -6.61
C ALA A 215 11.97 -17.88 -7.35
N THR A 216 11.88 -16.73 -8.03
CA THR A 216 12.99 -16.11 -8.74
C THR A 216 14.13 -15.73 -7.79
N ARG A 217 13.82 -15.14 -6.63
CA ARG A 217 14.81 -14.77 -5.62
C ARG A 217 15.49 -16.00 -5.01
N LEU A 218 14.75 -17.06 -4.70
CA LEU A 218 15.34 -18.32 -4.22
C LEU A 218 16.34 -18.89 -5.24
N ARG A 219 16.01 -18.85 -6.55
CA ARG A 219 16.92 -19.28 -7.62
C ARG A 219 18.12 -18.35 -7.80
N GLU A 220 17.96 -17.04 -7.56
CA GLU A 220 19.04 -16.04 -7.70
C GLU A 220 20.04 -16.13 -6.53
N GLU A 221 19.58 -16.40 -5.31
CA GLU A 221 20.40 -16.54 -4.10
C GLU A 221 21.09 -17.91 -4.00
N HIS A 222 21.06 -18.72 -5.06
CA HIS A 222 21.71 -20.01 -5.11
C HIS A 222 23.22 -19.89 -4.83
N ASN A 223 23.65 -20.43 -3.69
CA ASN A 223 25.05 -20.60 -3.33
C ASN A 223 25.38 -22.10 -3.34
N PRO A 224 26.46 -22.54 -4.03
CA PRO A 224 26.87 -23.96 -4.05
C PRO A 224 27.09 -24.61 -2.68
N GLN A 225 27.27 -23.81 -1.62
CA GLN A 225 27.45 -24.25 -0.24
C GLN A 225 26.13 -24.48 0.50
N GLN A 226 25.00 -24.00 -0.02
CA GLN A 226 23.69 -24.12 0.59
C GLN A 226 22.91 -25.22 -0.14
N ARG A 227 22.62 -26.33 0.56
CA ARG A 227 21.90 -27.46 -0.05
C ARG A 227 20.53 -27.67 0.58
N GLU A 228 20.37 -27.34 1.84
CA GLU A 228 19.08 -27.39 2.54
C GLU A 228 18.65 -25.97 2.92
N VAL A 229 17.62 -25.44 2.26
CA VAL A 229 17.11 -24.08 2.49
C VAL A 229 15.70 -24.14 3.07
N LEU A 230 15.49 -23.54 4.24
CA LEU A 230 14.16 -23.35 4.80
C LEU A 230 13.57 -22.02 4.30
N ALA A 231 12.46 -22.05 3.58
CA ALA A 231 11.73 -20.85 3.17
C ALA A 231 10.46 -20.69 4.00
N VAL A 232 10.43 -19.69 4.89
CA VAL A 232 9.27 -19.34 5.72
C VAL A 232 8.41 -18.33 4.97
N VAL A 233 7.22 -18.77 4.56
CA VAL A 233 6.28 -17.98 3.73
C VAL A 233 4.86 -18.08 4.28
N GLY A 234 3.98 -17.16 3.90
CA GLY A 234 2.55 -17.27 4.18
C GLY A 234 1.95 -18.48 3.46
N ALA A 235 1.03 -19.20 4.11
CA ALA A 235 0.43 -20.41 3.55
C ALA A 235 -0.23 -20.20 2.16
N GLY A 236 -0.80 -19.02 1.91
CA GLY A 236 -1.40 -18.66 0.62
C GLY A 236 -0.40 -18.57 -0.55
N HIS A 237 0.90 -18.43 -0.27
CA HIS A 237 1.96 -18.37 -1.27
C HIS A 237 2.56 -19.75 -1.59
N LEU A 238 2.29 -20.77 -0.77
CA LEU A 238 2.97 -22.06 -0.80
C LEU A 238 2.82 -22.78 -2.16
N ALA A 239 1.58 -22.87 -2.66
CA ALA A 239 1.29 -23.58 -3.90
C ALA A 239 1.86 -22.88 -5.14
N GLY A 240 1.70 -21.55 -5.22
CA GLY A 240 2.21 -20.76 -6.34
C GLY A 240 3.74 -20.71 -6.37
N LEU A 241 4.37 -20.50 -5.20
CA LEU A 241 5.82 -20.50 -5.04
C LEU A 241 6.43 -21.84 -5.47
N ALA A 242 5.91 -22.95 -4.96
CA ALA A 242 6.37 -24.30 -5.32
C ALA A 242 6.31 -24.51 -6.84
N ARG A 243 5.15 -24.19 -7.44
CA ARG A 243 4.95 -24.30 -8.89
C ARG A 243 5.97 -23.49 -9.68
N TYR A 244 6.16 -22.20 -9.37
CA TYR A 244 7.13 -21.38 -10.10
C TYR A 244 8.57 -21.86 -9.91
N LEU A 245 8.91 -22.34 -8.71
CA LEU A 245 10.24 -22.88 -8.43
C LEU A 245 10.54 -24.16 -9.25
N GLU A 246 9.52 -24.99 -9.47
CA GLU A 246 9.60 -26.20 -10.31
C GLU A 246 9.62 -25.87 -11.81
N THR A 247 8.72 -24.99 -12.27
CA THR A 247 8.42 -24.84 -13.70
C THR A 247 9.13 -23.69 -14.40
N ASP A 248 9.52 -22.62 -13.70
CA ASP A 248 10.15 -21.48 -14.37
C ASP A 248 11.53 -21.82 -14.91
N THR A 249 11.75 -21.51 -16.19
CA THR A 249 13.02 -21.72 -16.91
C THR A 249 13.72 -20.41 -17.24
N GLU A 250 13.03 -19.27 -17.10
CA GLU A 250 13.60 -17.95 -17.34
C GLU A 250 14.76 -17.65 -16.38
N ALA A 251 15.74 -16.89 -16.86
CA ALA A 251 16.90 -16.51 -16.06
C ALA A 251 16.47 -15.58 -14.89
N PRO A 252 16.95 -15.82 -13.65
CA PRO A 252 16.42 -15.10 -12.49
C PRO A 252 16.60 -13.58 -12.53
N ALA A 253 17.79 -13.10 -12.87
CA ALA A 253 18.11 -11.66 -12.85
C ALA A 253 17.22 -10.81 -13.79
N PRO A 254 17.03 -11.14 -15.09
CA PRO A 254 16.14 -10.37 -15.95
C PRO A 254 14.67 -10.48 -15.55
N LEU A 255 14.21 -11.66 -15.11
CA LEU A 255 12.83 -11.86 -14.65
C LEU A 255 12.54 -11.03 -13.39
N ARG A 256 13.47 -10.99 -12.43
CA ARG A 256 13.36 -10.11 -11.25
C ARG A 256 13.22 -8.65 -11.67
N ALA A 257 14.08 -8.18 -12.58
CA ALA A 257 14.03 -6.81 -13.06
C ALA A 257 12.70 -6.47 -13.75
N GLU A 258 12.10 -7.41 -14.47
CA GLU A 258 10.75 -7.26 -15.05
C GLU A 258 9.65 -7.19 -13.99
N LEU A 259 9.72 -8.05 -12.97
CA LEU A 259 8.78 -8.09 -11.85
C LEU A 259 8.89 -6.85 -10.95
N GLU A 260 10.04 -6.17 -10.96
CA GLU A 260 10.29 -4.89 -10.30
C GLU A 260 9.97 -3.66 -11.18
N ALA A 261 9.93 -3.81 -12.50
CA ALA A 261 9.65 -2.71 -13.40
C ALA A 261 8.20 -2.20 -13.24
N VAL A 262 8.00 -0.88 -13.17
CA VAL A 262 6.65 -0.29 -13.26
C VAL A 262 6.52 0.34 -14.63
N PRO A 263 5.65 -0.19 -15.53
CA PRO A 263 5.50 0.40 -16.85
C PRO A 263 5.09 1.88 -16.71
N LYS A 264 5.90 2.77 -17.29
CA LYS A 264 5.64 4.21 -17.29
C LYS A 264 4.50 4.49 -18.26
N LYS A 265 3.26 4.53 -17.77
CA LYS A 265 2.15 5.03 -18.57
C LYS A 265 2.38 6.51 -18.85
N ARG A 266 2.40 6.89 -20.13
CA ARG A 266 2.46 8.30 -20.55
C ARG A 266 1.13 8.97 -20.17
N ASN A 267 1.05 9.42 -18.92
CA ASN A 267 -0.13 10.05 -18.37
C ASN A 267 -0.16 11.53 -18.78
N ILE A 268 -0.48 11.80 -20.04
CA ILE A 268 -0.91 13.14 -20.42
C ILE A 268 -2.27 13.36 -19.72
N PRO A 269 -2.42 14.40 -18.89
CA PRO A 269 -3.65 14.63 -18.14
C PRO A 269 -4.73 15.25 -19.05
N TRP A 270 -5.11 14.53 -20.11
CA TRP A 270 -6.04 15.00 -21.14
C TRP A 270 -7.36 15.51 -20.57
N PHE A 271 -7.86 14.90 -19.50
CA PHE A 271 -9.06 15.39 -18.81
C PHE A 271 -8.84 16.76 -18.17
N THR A 272 -7.72 16.95 -17.46
CA THR A 272 -7.35 18.24 -16.85
C THR A 272 -7.06 19.29 -17.91
N LEU A 273 -6.38 18.91 -19.00
CA LEU A 273 -6.13 19.77 -20.16
C LEU A 273 -7.41 20.16 -20.88
N GLY A 274 -8.37 19.22 -21.00
CA GLY A 274 -9.68 19.47 -21.58
C GLY A 274 -10.49 20.47 -20.77
N ILE A 275 -10.56 20.29 -19.44
CA ILE A 275 -11.23 21.27 -18.57
C ILE A 275 -10.53 22.64 -18.64
N LEU A 276 -9.20 22.66 -18.64
CA LEU A 276 -8.44 23.91 -18.79
C LEU A 276 -8.75 24.59 -20.12
N ALA A 277 -8.80 23.83 -21.22
CA ALA A 277 -9.13 24.35 -22.54
C ALA A 277 -10.55 24.93 -22.59
N ILE A 278 -11.53 24.24 -21.99
CA ILE A 278 -12.92 24.72 -21.89
C ILE A 278 -12.97 26.03 -21.10
N VAL A 279 -12.32 26.09 -19.93
CA VAL A 279 -12.33 27.28 -19.09
C VAL A 279 -11.60 28.44 -19.77
N ALA A 280 -10.43 28.21 -20.35
CA ALA A 280 -9.66 29.23 -21.07
C ALA A 280 -10.42 29.75 -22.29
N THR A 281 -11.09 28.85 -23.03
CA THR A 281 -11.94 29.21 -24.18
C THR A 281 -13.15 30.00 -23.71
N GLY A 282 -13.83 29.57 -22.65
CA GLY A 282 -14.99 30.27 -22.09
C GLY A 282 -14.64 31.68 -21.61
N ILE A 283 -13.49 31.84 -20.96
CA ILE A 283 -12.97 33.17 -20.56
C ILE A 283 -12.63 34.00 -21.81
N GLY A 284 -11.93 33.42 -22.80
CA GLY A 284 -11.57 34.12 -24.04
C GLY A 284 -12.78 34.57 -24.86
N VAL A 285 -13.79 33.72 -25.01
CA VAL A 285 -15.07 34.05 -25.65
C VAL A 285 -15.83 35.09 -24.83
N GLY A 286 -15.80 35.01 -23.50
CA GLY A 286 -16.36 36.01 -22.60
C GLY A 286 -15.75 37.41 -22.82
N PHE A 287 -14.43 37.49 -22.96
CA PHE A 287 -13.74 38.74 -23.31
C PHE A 287 -14.09 39.22 -24.72
N TYR A 288 -14.19 38.31 -25.69
CA TYR A 288 -14.46 38.65 -27.10
C TYR A 288 -15.91 39.13 -27.32
N ARG A 289 -16.90 38.49 -26.69
CA ARG A 289 -18.34 38.79 -26.89
C ARG A 289 -18.90 39.78 -25.87
N GLY A 290 -18.45 39.71 -24.62
CA GLY A 290 -19.00 40.48 -23.49
C GLY A 290 -18.09 41.60 -22.97
N GLY A 291 -16.92 41.80 -23.59
CA GLY A 291 -15.93 42.79 -23.18
C GLY A 291 -15.26 42.48 -21.83
N LEU A 292 -14.53 43.46 -21.29
CA LEU A 292 -13.74 43.30 -20.05
C LEU A 292 -14.60 42.91 -18.83
N GLY A 293 -15.87 43.35 -18.77
CA GLY A 293 -16.76 43.04 -17.65
C GLY A 293 -17.05 41.55 -17.48
N VAL A 294 -17.47 40.88 -18.57
CA VAL A 294 -17.81 39.45 -18.52
C VAL A 294 -16.55 38.60 -18.31
N GLY A 295 -15.44 38.95 -18.96
CA GLY A 295 -14.17 38.23 -18.80
C GLY A 295 -13.62 38.30 -17.36
N THR A 296 -13.67 39.47 -16.73
CA THR A 296 -13.25 39.65 -15.33
C THR A 296 -14.17 38.91 -14.35
N GLU A 297 -15.47 38.87 -14.61
CA GLU A 297 -16.42 38.11 -13.78
C GLU A 297 -16.16 36.60 -13.83
N LEU A 298 -15.85 36.05 -15.01
CA LEU A 298 -15.50 34.63 -15.17
C LEU A 298 -14.18 34.28 -14.48
N LEU A 299 -13.18 35.17 -14.56
CA LEU A 299 -11.90 35.01 -13.83
C LEU A 299 -12.09 35.09 -12.32
N ALA A 300 -12.89 36.04 -11.82
CA ALA A 300 -13.22 36.17 -10.41
C ALA A 300 -13.97 34.93 -9.90
N THR A 301 -14.92 34.42 -10.70
CA THR A 301 -15.65 33.19 -10.43
C THR A 301 -14.69 31.99 -10.30
N TRP A 302 -13.77 31.84 -11.26
CA TRP A 302 -12.75 30.79 -11.21
C TRP A 302 -11.89 30.87 -9.95
N ALA A 303 -11.36 32.06 -9.64
CA ALA A 303 -10.53 32.27 -8.47
C ALA A 303 -11.30 32.00 -7.17
N MET A 304 -12.56 32.43 -7.10
CA MET A 304 -13.43 32.25 -5.94
C MET A 304 -13.75 30.78 -5.67
N TYR A 305 -14.18 30.00 -6.68
CA TYR A 305 -14.50 28.59 -6.46
C TYR A 305 -13.25 27.74 -6.21
N THR A 306 -12.19 27.92 -6.99
CA THR A 306 -10.97 27.12 -6.83
C THR A 306 -10.21 27.48 -5.55
N GLY A 307 -10.04 28.78 -5.27
CA GLY A 307 -9.40 29.29 -4.06
C GLY A 307 -10.25 29.10 -2.81
N GLY A 308 -11.51 29.51 -2.86
CA GLY A 308 -12.43 29.44 -1.72
C GLY A 308 -12.67 28.03 -1.22
N LEU A 309 -12.92 27.06 -2.11
CA LEU A 309 -13.12 25.67 -1.69
C LEU A 309 -11.81 24.99 -1.26
N ALA A 310 -10.67 25.34 -1.84
CA ALA A 310 -9.38 24.89 -1.33
C ALA A 310 -9.10 25.43 0.07
N GLY A 311 -9.40 26.71 0.31
CA GLY A 311 -9.35 27.35 1.62
C GLY A 311 -10.30 26.71 2.63
N LEU A 312 -11.54 26.43 2.23
CA LEU A 312 -12.52 25.70 3.04
C LEU A 312 -11.99 24.31 3.41
N GLY A 313 -11.41 23.57 2.46
CA GLY A 313 -10.79 22.27 2.74
C GLY A 313 -9.64 22.38 3.76
N CYS A 314 -8.79 23.39 3.64
CA CYS A 314 -7.72 23.66 4.61
C CYS A 314 -8.27 24.06 5.99
N LEU A 315 -9.35 24.84 6.03
CA LEU A 315 -10.04 25.23 7.26
C LEU A 315 -10.66 24.02 7.95
N LEU A 316 -11.35 23.17 7.18
CA LEU A 316 -11.93 21.92 7.68
C LEU A 316 -10.86 20.97 8.20
N ALA A 317 -9.63 21.03 7.70
CA ALA A 317 -8.50 20.27 8.26
C ALA A 317 -7.96 20.82 9.59
N GLY A 318 -8.49 21.94 10.10
CA GLY A 318 -7.94 22.65 11.25
C GLY A 318 -6.59 23.34 10.96
N GLY A 319 -6.33 23.66 9.69
CA GLY A 319 -5.09 24.30 9.24
C GLY A 319 -4.88 25.68 9.85
N HIS A 320 -3.62 26.09 9.94
CA HIS A 320 -3.22 27.42 10.36
C HIS A 320 -3.77 28.49 9.39
N PRO A 321 -4.13 29.70 9.86
CA PRO A 321 -4.63 30.77 8.99
C PRO A 321 -3.76 31.05 7.76
N LEU A 322 -2.43 31.03 7.92
CA LEU A 322 -1.48 31.18 6.80
C LEU A 322 -1.54 30.01 5.80
N SER A 323 -1.80 28.78 6.26
CA SER A 323 -2.00 27.61 5.39
C SER A 323 -3.28 27.75 4.56
N ILE A 324 -4.33 28.33 5.16
CA ILE A 324 -5.61 28.63 4.50
C ILE A 324 -5.43 29.72 3.45
N LEU A 325 -4.77 30.84 3.79
CA LEU A 325 -4.45 31.91 2.84
C LEU A 325 -3.60 31.40 1.69
N THR A 326 -2.63 30.53 2.00
CA THR A 326 -1.83 29.85 0.97
C THR A 326 -2.70 29.01 0.06
N ALA A 327 -3.65 28.23 0.60
CA ALA A 327 -4.58 27.42 -0.20
C ALA A 327 -5.37 28.29 -1.19
N ILE A 328 -5.94 29.40 -0.68
CA ILE A 328 -6.77 30.34 -1.45
C ILE A 328 -5.95 30.99 -2.58
N ALA A 329 -4.74 31.46 -2.26
CA ALA A 329 -3.88 32.14 -3.23
C ALA A 329 -3.33 31.17 -4.30
N VAL A 330 -2.97 29.96 -3.89
CA VAL A 330 -2.27 29.00 -4.73
C VAL A 330 -3.26 28.26 -5.65
N ALA A 331 -4.47 27.90 -5.20
CA ALA A 331 -5.38 27.04 -5.97
C ALA A 331 -5.72 27.51 -7.40
N PRO A 332 -6.01 28.81 -7.65
CA PRO A 332 -6.38 29.28 -8.98
C PRO A 332 -5.27 29.08 -10.02
N PHE A 333 -4.01 29.01 -9.59
CA PHE A 333 -2.85 28.81 -10.45
C PHE A 333 -2.52 27.34 -10.74
N LYS A 334 -3.28 26.38 -10.19
CA LYS A 334 -3.06 24.94 -10.43
C LYS A 334 -2.86 24.58 -11.91
N PRO A 335 -3.60 25.13 -12.89
CA PRO A 335 -3.40 24.79 -14.29
C PRO A 335 -2.02 25.15 -14.84
N PHE A 336 -1.35 26.16 -14.29
CA PHE A 336 -0.01 26.59 -14.69
C PHE A 336 1.11 25.78 -14.02
N ARG A 337 0.76 24.88 -13.08
CA ARG A 337 1.70 24.03 -12.34
C ARG A 337 1.24 22.57 -12.29
N LEU A 338 1.19 21.92 -13.46
CA LEU A 338 0.66 20.56 -13.61
C LEU A 338 1.28 19.50 -12.68
N SER A 339 2.48 19.73 -12.15
CA SER A 339 3.22 18.74 -11.34
C SER A 339 2.99 18.84 -9.83
N ILE A 340 2.49 19.97 -9.30
CA ILE A 340 2.42 20.20 -7.84
C ILE A 340 0.96 20.40 -7.39
N PRO A 341 0.41 19.51 -6.55
CA PRO A 341 -0.94 19.65 -6.01
C PRO A 341 -1.08 20.94 -5.17
N THR A 342 -2.27 21.56 -5.21
CA THR A 342 -2.59 22.76 -4.43
C THR A 342 -2.34 22.57 -2.93
N GLY A 343 -2.77 21.43 -2.38
CA GLY A 343 -2.61 21.12 -0.96
C GLY A 343 -1.16 20.95 -0.51
N ALA A 344 -0.20 20.76 -1.43
CA ALA A 344 1.21 20.63 -1.08
C ALA A 344 1.76 21.93 -0.47
N PHE A 345 1.34 23.08 -0.98
CA PHE A 345 1.78 24.38 -0.46
C PHE A 345 1.19 24.66 0.92
N SER A 346 -0.11 24.45 1.10
CA SER A 346 -0.76 24.60 2.40
C SER A 346 -0.21 23.64 3.45
N ALA A 347 0.04 22.38 3.07
CA ALA A 347 0.65 21.39 3.96
C ALA A 347 2.11 21.73 4.29
N LEU A 348 2.87 22.29 3.35
CA LEU A 348 4.24 22.75 3.63
C LEU A 348 4.25 23.94 4.60
N VAL A 349 3.35 24.90 4.42
CA VAL A 349 3.18 26.03 5.33
C VAL A 349 2.74 25.53 6.71
N GLU A 350 1.80 24.58 6.77
CA GLU A 350 1.38 23.95 8.03
C GLU A 350 2.55 23.27 8.73
N ALA A 351 3.33 22.45 8.02
CA ALA A 351 4.48 21.75 8.56
C ALA A 351 5.59 22.70 9.03
N ARG A 352 5.73 23.89 8.41
CA ARG A 352 6.72 24.88 8.84
C ARG A 352 6.29 25.69 10.06
N LEU A 353 5.00 26.05 10.14
CA LEU A 353 4.47 26.89 11.21
C LEU A 353 4.13 26.07 12.46
N ARG A 354 3.52 24.90 12.26
CA ARG A 354 3.26 23.91 13.31
C ARG A 354 4.17 22.72 13.10
N LYS A 355 5.48 22.96 13.29
CA LYS A 355 6.50 21.92 13.19
C LYS A 355 6.07 20.68 13.98
N PRO A 356 5.95 19.52 13.32
CA PRO A 356 5.72 18.26 14.02
C PRO A 356 6.88 18.01 14.97
N ALA A 357 6.56 17.80 16.25
CA ALA A 357 7.55 17.48 17.27
C ALA A 357 7.88 15.99 17.22
N TYR A 358 9.05 15.61 17.75
CA TYR A 358 9.43 14.19 17.84
C TYR A 358 8.35 13.34 18.55
N GLU A 359 7.72 13.89 19.60
CA GLU A 359 6.60 13.22 20.27
C GLU A 359 5.38 12.97 19.37
N ASP A 360 5.09 13.87 18.42
CA ASP A 360 3.98 13.67 17.48
C ASP A 360 4.25 12.45 16.59
N PHE A 361 5.52 12.16 16.29
CA PHE A 361 5.91 10.99 15.53
C PHE A 361 5.83 9.70 16.34
N LEU A 362 6.19 9.73 17.63
CA LEU A 362 6.04 8.58 18.52
C LEU A 362 4.57 8.21 18.73
N LYS A 363 3.71 9.23 18.91
CA LYS A 363 2.25 9.06 19.12
C LYS A 363 1.49 8.89 17.81
N LEU A 364 2.14 9.06 16.67
CA LEU A 364 1.52 9.04 15.33
C LEU A 364 0.74 7.76 15.08
N ARG A 365 1.35 6.63 15.45
CA ARG A 365 0.79 5.30 15.26
C ARG A 365 -0.51 5.11 16.03
N ASP A 366 -0.62 5.69 17.22
CA ASP A 366 -1.80 5.61 18.09
C ASP A 366 -2.87 6.64 17.67
N ASP A 367 -2.44 7.88 17.41
CA ASP A 367 -3.34 8.97 17.02
C ASP A 367 -4.00 8.71 15.65
N ALA A 368 -3.36 7.97 14.75
CA ALA A 368 -3.92 7.65 13.44
C ALA A 368 -5.15 6.70 13.49
N GLN A 369 -5.42 6.05 14.62
CA GLN A 369 -6.53 5.11 14.77
C GLN A 369 -7.88 5.77 15.01
N SER A 370 -7.90 7.07 15.35
CA SER A 370 -9.15 7.78 15.68
C SER A 370 -9.26 9.09 14.92
N LEU A 371 -10.48 9.47 14.52
CA LEU A 371 -10.74 10.75 13.88
C LEU A 371 -10.23 11.93 14.74
N LYS A 372 -10.39 11.86 16.07
CA LYS A 372 -9.88 12.89 16.97
C LYS A 372 -8.35 12.99 16.96
N GLY A 373 -7.66 11.86 16.88
CA GLY A 373 -6.20 11.82 16.79
C GLY A 373 -5.68 12.43 15.50
N TRP A 374 -6.38 12.23 14.36
CA TRP A 374 -6.04 12.87 13.09
C TRP A 374 -6.03 14.40 13.15
N TYR A 375 -6.94 14.99 13.91
CA TYR A 375 -6.97 16.43 14.15
C TYR A 375 -5.99 16.86 15.23
N ARG A 376 -5.72 16.03 16.26
CA ARG A 376 -4.85 16.39 17.38
C ARG A 376 -3.37 16.39 17.01
N ASN A 377 -2.92 15.34 16.33
CA ASN A 377 -1.52 15.12 16.01
C ASN A 377 -1.06 16.02 14.85
N ARG A 378 0.10 16.65 15.00
CA ARG A 378 0.59 17.63 14.01
C ARG A 378 0.93 16.97 12.67
N VAL A 379 1.42 15.73 12.70
CA VAL A 379 1.77 14.96 11.50
C VAL A 379 0.52 14.63 10.68
N THR A 380 -0.48 14.03 11.31
CA THR A 380 -1.75 13.68 10.65
C THR A 380 -2.48 14.93 10.17
N ARG A 381 -2.39 16.04 10.90
CA ARG A 381 -3.00 17.31 10.48
C ARG A 381 -2.37 17.87 9.21
N VAL A 382 -1.06 17.73 9.02
CA VAL A 382 -0.37 18.12 7.78
C VAL A 382 -0.87 17.27 6.60
N VAL A 383 -1.05 15.96 6.81
CA VAL A 383 -1.63 15.04 5.82
C VAL A 383 -3.08 15.42 5.51
N LEU A 384 -3.89 15.67 6.53
CA LEU A 384 -5.29 16.07 6.39
C LEU A 384 -5.42 17.40 5.63
N THR A 385 -4.55 18.37 5.94
CA THR A 385 -4.45 19.65 5.25
C THR A 385 -4.15 19.44 3.77
N PHE A 386 -3.21 18.56 3.42
CA PHE A 386 -2.93 18.21 2.05
C PHE A 386 -4.16 17.62 1.34
N MET A 387 -4.82 16.63 1.95
CA MET A 387 -5.93 15.91 1.32
C MET A 387 -7.17 16.79 1.13
N LEU A 388 -7.65 17.44 2.18
CA LEU A 388 -8.88 18.26 2.13
C LEU A 388 -8.71 19.48 1.23
N THR A 389 -7.53 20.11 1.22
CA THR A 389 -7.23 21.22 0.29
C THR A 389 -7.29 20.77 -1.17
N ASN A 390 -6.78 19.58 -1.48
CA ASN A 390 -6.82 19.03 -2.83
C ASN A 390 -8.26 18.66 -3.26
N ILE A 391 -9.06 18.08 -2.35
CA ILE A 391 -10.48 17.80 -2.58
C ILE A 391 -11.24 19.10 -2.87
N GLY A 392 -11.04 20.13 -2.03
CA GLY A 392 -11.65 21.45 -2.22
C GLY A 392 -11.28 22.08 -3.56
N SER A 393 -9.99 22.07 -3.91
CA SER A 393 -9.50 22.56 -5.21
C SER A 393 -10.10 21.78 -6.40
N MET A 394 -10.33 20.47 -6.25
CA MET A 394 -10.96 19.65 -7.28
C MET A 394 -12.44 20.01 -7.44
N LEU A 395 -13.20 20.10 -6.35
CA LEU A 395 -14.61 20.50 -6.37
C LEU A 395 -14.80 21.90 -6.99
N GLY A 396 -13.91 22.85 -6.68
CA GLY A 396 -13.95 24.18 -7.28
C GLY A 396 -13.75 24.19 -8.79
N LEU A 397 -12.89 23.31 -9.31
CA LEU A 397 -12.68 23.16 -10.75
C LEU A 397 -13.93 22.60 -11.44
N TRP A 398 -14.58 21.60 -10.84
CA TRP A 398 -15.85 21.05 -11.35
C TRP A 398 -16.96 22.12 -11.36
N LEU A 399 -17.20 22.79 -10.23
CA LEU A 399 -18.24 23.81 -10.11
C LEU A 399 -18.03 25.00 -11.05
N THR A 400 -16.78 25.42 -11.24
CA THR A 400 -16.47 26.50 -12.20
C THR A 400 -16.78 26.06 -13.62
N THR A 401 -16.44 24.82 -13.99
CA THR A 401 -16.71 24.29 -15.33
C THR A 401 -18.22 24.29 -15.62
N PHE A 402 -19.05 23.83 -14.68
CA PHE A 402 -20.51 23.88 -14.81
C PHE A 402 -21.04 25.30 -14.99
N LYS A 403 -20.52 26.26 -14.20
CA LYS A 403 -20.99 27.65 -14.23
C LYS A 403 -20.55 28.41 -15.49
N VAL A 404 -19.32 28.19 -15.95
CA VAL A 404 -18.81 28.76 -17.21
C VAL A 404 -19.58 28.18 -18.39
N TRP A 405 -19.83 26.86 -18.39
CA TRP A 405 -20.62 26.22 -19.45
C TRP A 405 -22.04 26.80 -19.54
N GLY A 406 -22.72 26.95 -18.39
CA GLY A 406 -24.08 27.53 -18.35
C GLY A 406 -24.17 28.97 -18.86
N LYS A 407 -23.11 29.78 -18.72
CA LYS A 407 -23.04 31.17 -19.23
C LYS A 407 -22.63 31.30 -20.70
N VAL A 408 -21.98 30.28 -21.26
CA VAL A 408 -21.49 30.29 -22.65
C VAL A 408 -22.47 29.57 -23.59
N ALA A 409 -23.24 28.61 -23.07
CA ALA A 409 -24.23 27.84 -23.83
C ALA A 409 -25.64 28.45 -23.84
N GLY A 410 -25.92 29.40 -22.94
CA GLY A 410 -27.08 30.30 -23.00
C GLY A 410 -26.65 31.66 -23.54
#